data_AF-A0A7S1G3W7-F1
#
_entry.id   AF-A0A7S1G3W7-F1
#
_cell.length_a   1.000
_cell.length_b   1.000
_cell.length_c   1.000
_cell.angle_alpha   90.00
_cell.angle_beta   90.00
_cell.angle_gamma   90.00
#
_symmetry.space_group_name_H-M   'P 1'
#
loop_
_entity.id
_entity.type
_entity.pdbx_description
1 polymer ?
#
loop_
_entity_poly.entity_id
_entity_poly.type
_entity_poly.pdbx_seq_one_letter_code
_entity_poly.pdbx_strand_id
1 'polypeptide(L)'
;AVKRRREGDVVAVAKHMRSRLLYTNPVCMLVTREAGGGRHNVMTITWLTAIDNRGHFVMSVNERRHSAALLAANPSFTLSVPVKGMEETLTTIGSCSGADMDKLAALRGRVSLCAPGWGELGGDVAVAAVDECVAHMACTLQEARVVEGHLLCTCRIDAAWVLAPYWSGKTFLPRAAKREGGEGGAGGEGAGEAPPPYMTFCGTKQFAYVRAE
;
A
#
# COMPACT_ATOMS: atom_id res chain seq x y z
N ALA A 1 -20.30 -15.70 20.39
CA ALA A 1 -21.64 -15.70 19.79
C ALA A 1 -22.07 -14.26 19.49
N VAL A 2 -22.57 -13.97 18.28
CA VAL A 2 -23.08 -12.63 17.94
C VAL A 2 -24.41 -12.42 18.65
N LYS A 3 -24.46 -11.50 19.62
CA LYS A 3 -25.70 -11.15 20.33
C LYS A 3 -26.69 -10.47 19.38
N ARG A 4 -27.98 -10.75 19.56
CA ARG A 4 -29.06 -10.05 18.83
C ARG A 4 -29.00 -8.56 19.17
N ARG A 5 -29.08 -7.68 18.17
CA ARG A 5 -29.04 -6.22 18.38
C ARG A 5 -30.36 -5.70 18.91
N ARG A 6 -30.33 -4.73 19.84
CA ARG A 6 -31.53 -4.06 20.36
C ARG A 6 -31.91 -2.88 19.47
N GLU A 7 -33.17 -2.48 19.55
CA GLU A 7 -33.64 -1.23 18.95
C GLU A 7 -32.85 -0.05 19.56
N GLY A 8 -32.25 0.78 18.71
CA GLY A 8 -31.29 1.83 19.10
C GLY A 8 -29.80 1.46 18.96
N ASP A 9 -29.43 0.18 18.83
CA ASP A 9 -28.02 -0.26 18.63
C ASP A 9 -27.56 -0.16 17.16
N VAL A 10 -28.42 0.33 16.26
CA VAL A 10 -28.22 0.36 14.81
C VAL A 10 -28.38 1.78 14.29
N VAL A 11 -27.38 2.25 13.55
CA VAL A 11 -27.38 3.58 12.93
C VAL A 11 -27.46 3.43 11.41
N ALA A 12 -28.40 4.13 10.79
CA ALA A 12 -28.44 4.25 9.34
C ALA A 12 -27.32 5.17 8.84
N VAL A 13 -26.46 4.66 7.95
CA VAL A 13 -25.36 5.46 7.39
C VAL A 13 -25.89 6.39 6.30
N ALA A 14 -25.59 7.68 6.42
CA ALA A 14 -25.98 8.69 5.44
C ALA A 14 -25.49 8.36 4.03
N LYS A 15 -26.28 8.68 2.99
CA LYS A 15 -26.04 8.27 1.59
C LYS A 15 -24.62 8.53 1.11
N HIS A 16 -24.07 9.72 1.37
CA HIS A 16 -22.74 10.13 0.92
C HIS A 16 -21.58 9.51 1.74
N MET A 17 -21.87 8.75 2.81
CA MET A 17 -20.87 8.10 3.66
C MET A 17 -20.87 6.57 3.53
N ARG A 18 -21.78 5.99 2.75
CA ARG A 18 -21.98 4.52 2.70
C ARG A 18 -20.72 3.74 2.34
N SER A 19 -19.93 4.25 1.39
CA SER A 19 -18.68 3.61 0.98
C SER A 19 -17.63 3.56 2.10
N ARG A 20 -17.75 4.37 3.16
CA ARG A 20 -16.83 4.35 4.31
C ARG A 20 -16.84 3.02 5.06
N LEU A 21 -17.93 2.26 4.95
CA LEU A 21 -18.02 0.91 5.51
C LEU A 21 -17.06 -0.08 4.84
N LEU A 22 -16.56 0.23 3.64
CA LEU A 22 -15.59 -0.56 2.87
C LEU A 22 -14.17 0.00 2.95
N TYR A 23 -13.91 1.01 3.79
CA TYR A 23 -12.62 1.71 3.76
C TYR A 23 -11.46 0.89 4.29
N THR A 24 -11.73 -0.18 5.04
CA THR A 24 -10.72 -1.07 5.63
C THR A 24 -10.03 -1.96 4.57
N ASN A 25 -9.48 -1.31 3.55
CA ASN A 25 -8.64 -1.86 2.51
C ASN A 25 -7.16 -1.62 2.86
N PRO A 26 -6.26 -2.40 2.24
CA PRO A 26 -4.83 -2.16 2.35
C PRO A 26 -4.45 -0.72 1.99
N VAL A 27 -3.51 -0.14 2.72
CA VAL A 27 -2.86 1.11 2.33
C VAL A 27 -1.61 0.78 1.53
N CYS A 28 -1.43 1.44 0.39
CA CYS A 28 -0.20 1.38 -0.39
C CYS A 28 0.23 2.79 -0.83
N MET A 29 1.53 2.96 -1.04
CA MET A 29 2.09 4.07 -1.82
C MET A 29 2.24 3.61 -3.27
N LEU A 30 1.50 4.24 -4.17
CA LEU A 30 1.57 4.08 -5.61
C LEU A 30 2.67 4.99 -6.16
N VAL A 31 3.72 4.42 -6.74
CA VAL A 31 4.74 5.17 -7.48
C VAL A 31 4.50 5.01 -8.97
N THR A 32 4.41 6.14 -9.67
CA THR A 32 4.28 6.23 -11.13
C THR A 32 5.46 7.01 -11.69
N ARG A 33 5.73 6.89 -13.00
CA ARG A 33 6.80 7.64 -13.67
C ARG A 33 6.29 8.28 -14.95
N GLU A 34 6.72 9.51 -15.22
CA GLU A 34 6.53 10.16 -16.52
C GLU A 34 7.07 9.28 -17.68
N ALA A 35 6.38 9.28 -18.81
CA ALA A 35 6.82 8.56 -20.00
C ALA A 35 8.19 9.09 -20.48
N GLY A 36 8.98 8.22 -21.14
CA GLY A 36 10.32 8.59 -21.63
C GLY A 36 11.40 8.72 -20.55
N GLY A 37 11.13 8.22 -19.34
CA GLY A 37 12.12 8.16 -18.28
C GLY A 37 12.19 9.42 -17.39
N GLY A 38 11.13 10.24 -17.39
CA GLY A 38 11.03 11.44 -16.57
C GLY A 38 10.86 11.17 -15.07
N ARG A 39 10.29 12.15 -14.37
CA ARG A 39 10.21 12.15 -12.90
C ARG A 39 9.25 11.09 -12.37
N HIS A 40 9.56 10.63 -11.16
CA HIS A 40 8.65 9.83 -10.37
C HIS A 40 7.63 10.70 -9.63
N ASN A 41 6.46 10.13 -9.39
CA ASN A 41 5.41 10.71 -8.55
C ASN A 41 4.91 9.63 -7.58
N VAL A 42 4.52 10.06 -6.38
CA VAL A 42 4.00 9.18 -5.33
C VAL A 42 2.59 9.60 -4.88
N MET A 43 1.75 8.62 -4.63
CA MET A 43 0.37 8.79 -4.21
C MET A 43 0.01 7.75 -3.15
N THR A 44 -0.76 8.13 -2.14
CA THR A 44 -1.42 7.16 -1.25
C THR A 44 -2.64 6.58 -1.96
N ILE A 45 -2.74 5.26 -2.04
CA ILE A 45 -3.88 4.54 -2.62
C ILE A 45 -4.44 3.52 -1.61
N THR A 46 -5.75 3.51 -1.46
CA THR A 46 -6.47 2.65 -0.50
C THR A 46 -7.70 1.99 -1.12
N TRP A 47 -8.04 2.29 -2.36
CA TRP A 47 -9.17 1.67 -3.05
C TRP A 47 -8.64 0.63 -4.02
N LEU A 48 -8.14 -0.49 -3.46
CA LEU A 48 -7.61 -1.62 -4.20
C LEU A 48 -7.94 -2.94 -3.50
N THR A 49 -8.07 -4.02 -4.28
CA THR A 49 -8.27 -5.38 -3.77
C THR A 49 -7.87 -6.42 -4.82
N ALA A 50 -7.45 -7.61 -4.36
CA ALA A 50 -7.14 -8.74 -5.25
C ALA A 50 -8.39 -9.24 -5.98
N ILE A 51 -8.22 -9.64 -7.24
CA ILE A 51 -9.24 -10.33 -8.05
C ILE A 51 -9.08 -11.85 -7.89
N ASP A 52 -7.84 -12.33 -7.89
CA ASP A 52 -7.51 -13.75 -7.78
C ASP A 52 -6.15 -13.99 -7.08
N ASN A 53 -5.76 -15.26 -6.95
CA ASN A 53 -4.47 -15.67 -6.39
C ASN A 53 -3.34 -15.74 -7.45
N ARG A 54 -3.56 -15.20 -8.66
CA ARG A 54 -2.57 -15.19 -9.76
C ARG A 54 -1.94 -13.80 -9.96
N GLY A 55 -2.17 -12.89 -9.02
CA GLY A 55 -1.60 -11.55 -9.04
C GLY A 55 -2.46 -10.51 -9.76
N HIS A 56 -3.70 -10.82 -10.13
CA HIS A 56 -4.62 -9.82 -10.66
C HIS A 56 -5.29 -9.04 -9.53
N PHE A 57 -5.43 -7.73 -9.70
CA PHE A 57 -6.10 -6.87 -8.74
C PHE A 57 -6.82 -5.73 -9.44
N VAL A 58 -7.81 -5.15 -8.76
CA VAL A 58 -8.43 -3.89 -9.19
C VAL A 58 -7.97 -2.76 -8.30
N MET A 59 -7.86 -1.56 -8.86
CA MET A 59 -7.78 -0.33 -8.09
C MET A 59 -8.65 0.78 -8.70
N SER A 60 -9.14 1.68 -7.86
CA SER A 60 -9.89 2.85 -8.28
C SER A 60 -9.09 4.12 -8.01
N VAL A 61 -8.79 4.86 -9.07
CA VAL A 61 -8.03 6.11 -9.00
C VAL A 61 -8.93 7.24 -9.47
N ASN A 62 -9.11 8.29 -8.67
CA ASN A 62 -9.87 9.46 -9.13
C ASN A 62 -9.20 10.06 -10.37
N GLU A 63 -9.96 10.28 -11.45
CA GLU A 63 -9.40 10.63 -12.77
C GLU A 63 -8.64 11.97 -12.78
N ARG A 64 -8.93 12.85 -11.81
CA ARG A 64 -8.26 14.16 -11.67
C ARG A 64 -6.90 14.08 -11.00
N ARG A 65 -6.48 12.90 -10.54
CA ARG A 65 -5.20 12.73 -9.87
C ARG A 65 -4.08 12.70 -10.91
N HIS A 66 -2.97 13.36 -10.61
CA HIS A 66 -1.79 13.36 -11.49
C HIS A 66 -1.35 11.93 -11.87
N SER A 67 -1.39 11.00 -10.91
CA SER A 67 -1.10 9.58 -11.16
C SER A 67 -2.00 8.93 -12.21
N ALA A 68 -3.25 9.37 -12.40
CA ALA A 68 -4.15 8.85 -13.42
C ALA A 68 -3.61 9.14 -14.84
N ALA A 69 -3.16 10.37 -15.08
CA ALA A 69 -2.54 10.75 -16.34
C ALA A 69 -1.20 10.00 -16.57
N LEU A 70 -0.40 9.84 -15.52
CA LEU A 70 0.87 9.11 -15.60
C LEU A 70 0.65 7.62 -15.92
N LEU A 71 -0.35 6.97 -15.30
CA LEU A 71 -0.70 5.58 -15.59
C LEU A 71 -1.17 5.37 -17.04
N ALA A 72 -1.89 6.34 -17.60
CA ALA A 72 -2.32 6.28 -19.00
C ALA A 72 -1.13 6.43 -19.97
N ALA A 73 -0.13 7.25 -19.63
CA ALA A 73 1.06 7.45 -20.45
C ALA A 73 2.12 6.36 -20.27
N ASN A 74 2.20 5.75 -19.07
CA ASN A 74 3.12 4.69 -18.71
C ASN A 74 2.39 3.66 -17.83
N PRO A 75 2.07 2.47 -18.35
CA PRO A 75 1.26 1.48 -17.63
C PRO A 75 2.04 0.79 -16.51
N SER A 76 3.36 0.96 -16.43
CA SER A 76 4.19 0.39 -15.37
C SER A 76 4.10 1.26 -14.12
N PHE A 77 3.97 0.64 -12.95
CA PHE A 77 3.97 1.30 -11.65
C PHE A 77 4.42 0.36 -10.53
N THR A 78 4.62 0.89 -9.33
CA THR A 78 4.82 0.06 -8.14
C THR A 78 3.82 0.39 -7.05
N LEU A 79 3.53 -0.60 -6.22
CA LEU A 79 2.86 -0.43 -4.94
C LEU A 79 3.84 -0.79 -3.82
N SER A 80 3.96 0.10 -2.83
CA SER A 80 4.80 -0.10 -1.65
C SER A 80 3.94 -0.10 -0.39
N VAL A 81 4.14 -1.05 0.52
CA VAL A 81 3.30 -1.19 1.73
C VAL A 81 3.93 -0.48 2.93
N PRO A 82 3.33 0.62 3.43
CA PRO A 82 3.83 1.36 4.57
C PRO A 82 3.48 0.68 5.90
N VAL A 83 4.21 1.05 6.96
CA VAL A 83 4.01 0.56 8.33
C VAL A 83 3.69 1.67 9.32
N LYS A 84 3.27 1.27 10.52
CA LYS A 84 3.06 2.15 11.67
C LYS A 84 4.24 3.11 11.84
N GLY A 85 3.94 4.39 12.03
CA GLY A 85 4.92 5.49 12.09
C GLY A 85 4.98 6.31 10.80
N MET A 86 4.37 5.85 9.71
CA MET A 86 4.33 6.56 8.42
C MET A 86 3.01 7.31 8.17
N GLU A 87 2.12 7.44 9.16
CA GLU A 87 0.78 8.00 9.02
C GLU A 87 0.80 9.47 8.57
N GLU A 88 1.73 10.26 9.11
CA GLU A 88 1.93 11.66 8.71
C GLU A 88 2.41 11.74 7.26
N THR A 89 3.38 10.92 6.87
CA THR A 89 3.87 10.84 5.48
C THR A 89 2.73 10.51 4.51
N LEU A 90 1.92 9.49 4.82
CA LEU A 90 0.78 9.10 3.99
C LEU A 90 -0.28 10.19 3.88
N THR A 91 -0.54 10.88 4.99
CA THR A 91 -1.49 11.99 5.05
C THR A 91 -1.01 13.16 4.20
N THR A 92 0.27 13.51 4.28
CA THR A 92 0.87 14.57 3.48
C THR A 92 0.83 14.23 2.00
N ILE A 93 1.27 13.03 1.60
CA ILE A 93 1.21 12.56 0.20
C ILE A 93 -0.22 12.62 -0.34
N GLY A 94 -1.21 12.18 0.44
CA GLY A 94 -2.61 12.13 0.05
C GLY A 94 -3.30 13.50 -0.03
N SER A 95 -2.76 14.50 0.68
CA SER A 95 -3.35 15.85 0.78
C SER A 95 -2.85 16.83 -0.28
N CYS A 96 -1.81 16.48 -1.05
CA CYS A 96 -1.28 17.29 -2.15
C CYS A 96 -1.38 16.58 -3.52
N SER A 97 -1.13 17.32 -4.60
CA SER A 97 -1.10 16.81 -5.97
C SER A 97 0.31 16.90 -6.56
N GLY A 98 0.73 15.87 -7.30
CA GLY A 98 2.03 15.85 -7.98
C GLY A 98 2.08 16.76 -9.21
N ALA A 99 0.91 17.21 -9.67
CA ALA A 99 0.80 18.21 -10.74
C ALA A 99 1.29 19.59 -10.29
N ASP A 100 1.11 19.93 -9.01
CA ASP A 100 1.38 21.27 -8.48
C ASP A 100 2.77 21.36 -7.83
N MET A 101 3.34 20.21 -7.43
CA MET A 101 4.62 20.16 -6.72
C MET A 101 5.33 18.81 -6.87
N ASP A 102 6.65 18.85 -6.73
CA ASP A 102 7.46 17.64 -6.56
C ASP A 102 7.33 17.11 -5.13
N LYS A 103 6.44 16.13 -4.95
CA LYS A 103 6.19 15.52 -3.63
C LYS A 103 7.41 14.81 -3.07
N LEU A 104 8.22 14.17 -3.91
CA LEU A 104 9.39 13.44 -3.46
C LEU A 104 10.47 14.41 -2.97
N ALA A 105 10.66 15.53 -3.66
CA ALA A 105 11.50 16.60 -3.19
C ALA A 105 11.01 17.20 -1.85
N ALA A 106 9.71 17.42 -1.71
CA ALA A 106 9.12 17.97 -0.48
C ALA A 106 9.14 17.00 0.72
N LEU A 107 9.24 15.69 0.46
CA LEU A 107 9.27 14.62 1.46
C LEU A 107 10.66 14.00 1.66
N ARG A 108 11.71 14.67 1.18
CA ARG A 108 13.10 14.24 1.39
C ARG A 108 13.37 13.98 2.87
N GLY A 109 14.00 12.85 3.16
CA GLY A 109 14.26 12.37 4.52
C GLY A 109 13.08 11.60 5.17
N ARG A 110 11.94 11.50 4.49
CA ARG A 110 10.80 10.66 4.91
C ARG A 110 10.39 9.63 3.85
N VAL A 111 10.69 9.90 2.59
CA VAL A 111 10.42 9.03 1.45
C VAL A 111 11.64 9.02 0.56
N SER A 112 12.22 7.83 0.38
CA SER A 112 13.33 7.57 -0.51
C SER A 112 12.92 6.56 -1.57
N LEU A 113 13.50 6.68 -2.76
CA LEU A 113 13.22 5.76 -3.86
C LEU A 113 14.36 4.76 -4.03
N CYS A 114 13.99 3.49 -4.20
CA CYS A 114 14.89 2.39 -4.54
C CYS A 114 14.38 1.62 -5.77
N ALA A 115 15.19 0.71 -6.33
CA ALA A 115 14.64 -0.28 -7.25
C ALA A 115 13.75 -1.27 -6.47
N PRO A 116 12.66 -1.78 -7.07
CA PRO A 116 11.83 -2.80 -6.43
C PRO A 116 12.67 -3.97 -5.89
N GLY A 117 12.35 -4.40 -4.67
CA GLY A 117 13.18 -5.37 -3.95
C GLY A 117 14.39 -4.79 -3.22
N TRP A 118 14.39 -3.48 -2.91
CA TRP A 118 15.47 -2.77 -2.18
C TRP A 118 16.82 -2.81 -2.90
N GLY A 119 16.79 -2.76 -4.24
CA GLY A 119 17.99 -2.67 -5.08
C GLY A 119 18.40 -1.23 -5.36
N GLU A 120 19.57 -1.06 -5.97
CA GLU A 120 20.05 0.25 -6.44
C GLU A 120 19.17 0.79 -7.57
N LEU A 121 18.78 2.06 -7.47
CA LEU A 121 17.97 2.71 -8.49
C LEU A 121 18.84 3.13 -9.68
N GLY A 122 18.85 2.30 -10.73
CA GLY A 122 19.56 2.55 -11.99
C GLY A 122 18.66 3.07 -13.12
N GLY A 123 19.28 3.48 -14.24
CA GLY A 123 18.59 4.04 -15.41
C GLY A 123 17.60 3.09 -16.10
N ASP A 124 17.85 1.78 -16.03
CA ASP A 124 17.02 0.75 -16.66
C ASP A 124 15.78 0.36 -15.83
N VAL A 125 15.65 0.89 -14.62
CA VAL A 125 14.50 0.59 -13.75
C VAL A 125 13.28 1.32 -14.28
N ALA A 126 12.28 0.55 -14.74
CA ALA A 126 11.06 1.10 -15.31
C ALA A 126 10.34 2.04 -14.32
N VAL A 127 10.15 1.58 -13.07
CA VAL A 127 9.56 2.38 -11.97
C VAL A 127 10.18 2.02 -10.63
N ALA A 128 10.48 3.03 -9.81
CA ALA A 128 11.01 2.89 -8.46
C ALA A 128 9.96 2.43 -7.44
N ALA A 129 10.41 1.93 -6.29
CA ALA A 129 9.62 1.65 -5.10
C ALA A 129 10.03 2.55 -3.93
N VAL A 130 9.27 2.54 -2.83
CA VAL A 130 9.56 3.36 -1.64
C VAL A 130 10.36 2.54 -0.63
N ASP A 131 11.61 2.93 -0.40
CA ASP A 131 12.60 2.17 0.39
C ASP A 131 12.12 1.84 1.82
N GLU A 132 11.46 2.79 2.47
CA GLU A 132 11.00 2.67 3.85
C GLU A 132 9.79 1.71 4.03
N CYS A 133 9.22 1.20 2.93
CA CYS A 133 8.11 0.25 2.98
C CYS A 133 8.58 -1.20 3.21
N VAL A 134 7.64 -2.09 3.54
CA VAL A 134 7.96 -3.49 3.93
C VAL A 134 7.64 -4.51 2.85
N ALA A 135 6.96 -4.08 1.79
CA ALA A 135 6.70 -4.88 0.61
C ALA A 135 6.67 -3.98 -0.63
N HIS A 136 7.15 -4.53 -1.74
CA HIS A 136 7.17 -3.92 -3.06
C HIS A 136 6.43 -4.82 -4.04
N MET A 137 5.58 -4.25 -4.88
CA MET A 137 4.92 -4.95 -5.98
C MET A 137 5.14 -4.16 -7.26
N ALA A 138 5.89 -4.72 -8.20
CA ALA A 138 6.00 -4.19 -9.55
C ALA A 138 4.75 -4.62 -10.33
N CYS A 139 4.07 -3.65 -10.93
CA CYS A 139 2.75 -3.85 -11.50
C CYS A 139 2.63 -3.24 -12.90
N THR A 140 1.74 -3.82 -13.69
CA THR A 140 1.34 -3.31 -15.00
C THR A 140 -0.17 -3.09 -15.05
N LEU A 141 -0.58 -1.90 -15.48
CA LEU A 141 -1.97 -1.59 -15.82
C LEU A 141 -2.36 -2.36 -17.09
N GLN A 142 -3.40 -3.20 -17.01
CA GLN A 142 -3.89 -3.99 -18.13
C GLN A 142 -5.03 -3.27 -18.86
N GLU A 143 -5.97 -2.71 -18.10
CA GLU A 143 -7.15 -2.02 -18.62
C GLU A 143 -7.58 -0.92 -17.65
N ALA A 144 -8.07 0.20 -18.17
CA ALA A 144 -8.72 1.24 -17.37
C ALA A 144 -10.01 1.71 -18.05
N ARG A 145 -11.07 1.85 -17.27
CA ARG A 145 -12.34 2.45 -17.70
C ARG A 145 -12.78 3.55 -16.75
N VAL A 146 -13.38 4.61 -17.28
CA VAL A 146 -13.95 5.68 -16.46
C VAL A 146 -15.32 5.24 -15.94
N VAL A 147 -15.49 5.26 -14.62
CA VAL A 147 -16.74 4.95 -13.92
C VAL A 147 -16.90 5.96 -12.80
N GLU A 148 -17.98 6.75 -12.82
CA GLU A 148 -18.29 7.74 -11.76
C GLU A 148 -17.12 8.70 -11.43
N GLY A 149 -16.40 9.19 -12.45
CA GLY A 149 -15.25 10.11 -12.30
C GLY A 149 -13.98 9.45 -11.75
N HIS A 150 -13.91 8.12 -11.78
CA HIS A 150 -12.76 7.34 -11.38
C HIS A 150 -12.31 6.43 -12.52
N LEU A 151 -11.00 6.26 -12.67
CA LEU A 151 -10.43 5.15 -13.41
C LEU A 151 -10.58 3.88 -12.57
N LEU A 152 -11.40 2.95 -13.04
CA LEU A 152 -11.44 1.58 -12.55
C LEU A 152 -10.44 0.77 -13.35
N CYS A 153 -9.30 0.50 -12.71
CA CYS A 153 -8.13 -0.13 -13.30
C CYS A 153 -8.10 -1.62 -12.97
N THR A 154 -7.91 -2.47 -13.99
CA THR A 154 -7.50 -3.87 -13.83
C THR A 154 -5.99 -3.95 -14.02
N CYS A 155 -5.30 -4.54 -13.05
CA CYS A 155 -3.84 -4.55 -12.98
C CYS A 155 -3.31 -5.97 -12.73
N ARG A 156 -2.04 -6.19 -13.06
CA ARG A 156 -1.31 -7.43 -12.74
C ARG A 156 -0.07 -7.10 -11.93
N ILE A 157 0.22 -7.89 -10.91
CA ILE A 157 1.49 -7.91 -10.20
C ILE A 157 2.46 -8.78 -11.01
N ASP A 158 3.51 -8.16 -11.55
CA ASP A 158 4.56 -8.81 -12.34
C ASP A 158 5.58 -9.51 -11.46
N ALA A 159 5.96 -8.85 -10.36
CA ALA A 159 6.91 -9.32 -9.38
C ALA A 159 6.61 -8.68 -8.03
N ALA A 160 6.94 -9.39 -6.94
CA ALA A 160 6.69 -8.91 -5.58
C ALA A 160 7.82 -9.32 -4.64
N TRP A 161 8.07 -8.45 -3.66
CA TRP A 161 9.07 -8.62 -2.62
C TRP A 161 8.47 -8.21 -1.28
N VAL A 162 8.95 -8.83 -0.21
CA VAL A 162 8.51 -8.57 1.15
C VAL A 162 9.67 -8.82 2.10
N LEU A 163 9.81 -7.98 3.13
CA LEU A 163 10.81 -8.21 4.17
C LEU A 163 10.49 -9.51 4.92
N ALA A 164 11.51 -10.33 5.17
CA ALA A 164 11.35 -11.68 5.76
C ALA A 164 10.50 -11.72 7.05
N PRO A 165 10.61 -10.75 8.00
CA PRO A 165 9.76 -10.70 9.19
C PRO A 165 8.25 -10.57 8.93
N TYR A 166 7.84 -10.28 7.70
CA TYR A 166 6.43 -10.11 7.32
C TYR A 166 5.88 -11.28 6.50
N TRP A 167 6.69 -12.28 6.15
CA TRP A 167 6.28 -13.38 5.29
C TRP A 167 6.43 -14.74 5.97
N SER A 168 5.37 -15.55 5.92
CA SER A 168 5.40 -16.90 6.49
C SER A 168 5.68 -18.01 5.49
N GLY A 169 5.83 -17.69 4.21
CA GLY A 169 5.72 -18.65 3.12
C GLY A 169 4.29 -18.82 2.61
N LYS A 170 3.29 -18.30 3.35
CA LYS A 170 1.86 -18.42 3.00
C LYS A 170 1.05 -17.16 3.24
N THR A 171 1.41 -16.39 4.27
CA THR A 171 0.65 -15.22 4.74
C THR A 171 1.57 -14.02 4.91
N PHE A 172 1.03 -12.85 4.60
CA PHE A 172 1.66 -11.55 4.82
C PHE A 172 1.17 -10.99 6.16
N LEU A 173 1.96 -11.15 7.22
CA LEU A 173 1.66 -10.66 8.58
C LEU A 173 2.97 -10.34 9.29
N PRO A 174 3.05 -9.28 10.11
CA PRO A 174 4.23 -9.02 10.94
C PRO A 174 4.42 -10.17 11.93
N ARG A 175 5.64 -10.70 12.03
CA ARG A 175 5.97 -11.84 12.90
C ARG A 175 7.23 -11.55 13.70
N ALA A 176 7.19 -11.92 14.98
CA ALA A 176 8.39 -11.98 15.79
C ALA A 176 9.43 -12.90 15.13
N ALA A 177 10.69 -12.50 15.13
CA ALA A 177 11.78 -13.36 14.70
C ALA A 177 11.79 -14.63 15.57
N LYS A 178 11.85 -15.80 14.94
CA LYS A 178 12.24 -17.01 15.67
C LYS A 178 13.71 -16.85 16.02
N ARG A 179 14.07 -16.86 17.31
CA ARG A 179 15.47 -17.05 17.69
C ARG A 179 15.90 -18.40 17.11
N GLU A 180 16.96 -18.43 16.31
CA GLU A 180 17.58 -19.67 15.88
C GLU A 180 17.97 -20.45 17.14
N GLY A 181 17.41 -21.64 17.29
CA GLY A 181 17.69 -22.50 18.43
C GLY A 181 19.09 -23.06 18.31
N GLY A 182 19.98 -22.65 19.22
CA GLY A 182 21.05 -23.52 19.68
C GLY A 182 20.44 -24.79 20.27
N GLU A 183 21.02 -25.94 19.93
CA GLU A 183 20.64 -27.22 20.48
C GLU A 183 20.76 -27.22 22.02
N GLY A 184 19.65 -27.48 22.70
CA GLY A 184 19.65 -27.85 24.13
C GLY A 184 19.26 -26.74 25.10
N GLY A 185 18.11 -26.90 25.74
CA GLY A 185 17.76 -26.16 26.97
C GLY A 185 16.28 -25.84 27.08
N ALA A 186 15.59 -26.55 27.97
CA ALA A 186 14.24 -26.21 28.40
C ALA A 186 14.22 -24.86 29.14
N GLY A 187 13.25 -24.01 28.81
CA GLY A 187 12.87 -22.82 29.59
C GLY A 187 13.44 -21.50 29.06
N GLY A 188 12.56 -20.65 28.51
CA GLY A 188 12.93 -19.27 28.16
C GLY A 188 11.87 -18.57 27.31
N GLU A 189 10.89 -17.96 27.97
CA GLU A 189 10.01 -16.94 27.39
C GLU A 189 10.87 -15.78 26.87
N GLY A 190 10.79 -15.50 25.57
CA GLY A 190 11.54 -14.41 24.96
C GLY A 190 11.36 -14.36 23.45
N ALA A 191 10.12 -14.26 22.97
CA ALA A 191 9.86 -13.90 21.58
C ALA A 191 10.43 -12.48 21.33
N GLY A 192 11.22 -12.31 20.26
CA GLY A 192 11.66 -10.97 19.86
C GLY A 192 10.46 -10.06 19.54
N GLU A 193 10.62 -8.74 19.66
CA GLU A 193 9.55 -7.81 19.32
C GLU A 193 9.14 -7.99 17.85
N ALA A 194 7.83 -8.10 17.61
CA ALA A 194 7.30 -8.16 16.25
C ALA A 194 7.57 -6.84 15.51
N PRO A 195 7.85 -6.88 14.19
CA PRO A 195 8.13 -5.67 13.44
C PRO A 195 6.87 -4.78 13.37
N PRO A 196 7.02 -3.47 13.10
CA PRO A 196 5.90 -2.53 13.04
C PRO A 196 4.78 -3.03 12.12
N PRO A 197 3.50 -3.01 12.55
CA PRO A 197 2.42 -3.51 11.72
C PRO A 197 2.16 -2.62 10.51
N TYR A 198 1.74 -3.21 9.40
CA TYR A 198 1.23 -2.47 8.25
C TYR A 198 -0.22 -2.02 8.47
N MET A 199 -0.69 -1.09 7.65
CA MET A 199 -1.90 -0.32 7.93
C MET A 199 -3.06 -0.60 6.99
N THR A 200 -4.26 -0.41 7.53
CA THR A 200 -5.50 -0.22 6.77
C THR A 200 -6.00 1.21 7.00
N PHE A 201 -6.65 1.80 5.99
CA PHE A 201 -7.23 3.13 6.13
C PHE A 201 -8.67 3.03 6.66
N CYS A 202 -9.08 3.96 7.52
CA CYS A 202 -10.44 3.98 8.08
C CYS A 202 -11.24 5.21 7.62
N GLY A 203 -10.65 6.07 6.80
CA GLY A 203 -11.24 7.36 6.41
C GLY A 203 -10.73 8.51 7.26
N THR A 204 -10.87 9.74 6.76
CA THR A 204 -10.62 10.97 7.54
C THR A 204 -9.25 10.98 8.24
N LYS A 205 -8.19 10.53 7.54
CA LYS A 205 -6.81 10.46 8.08
C LYS A 205 -6.65 9.53 9.29
N GLN A 206 -7.58 8.60 9.49
CA GLN A 206 -7.50 7.56 10.51
C GLN A 206 -6.99 6.25 9.90
N PHE A 207 -6.13 5.57 10.65
CA PHE A 207 -5.54 4.28 10.27
C PHE A 207 -5.78 3.26 11.37
N ALA A 208 -5.91 2.00 10.99
CA ALA A 208 -5.80 0.86 11.89
C ALA A 208 -4.65 -0.04 11.43
N TYR A 209 -4.24 -0.96 12.30
CA TYR A 209 -3.04 -1.76 12.11
C TYR A 209 -3.39 -3.23 11.96
N VAL A 210 -2.77 -3.90 11.00
CA VAL A 210 -2.87 -5.35 10.82
C VAL A 210 -1.75 -6.01 11.63
N ARG A 211 -2.15 -6.84 12.59
CA ARG A 211 -1.25 -7.54 13.53
C ARG A 211 -1.59 -9.03 13.50
N ALA A 212 -0.58 -9.86 13.73
CA ALA A 212 -0.84 -11.25 14.12
C ALA A 212 -1.45 -11.27 15.54
N GLU A 213 -2.42 -12.14 15.76
CA GLU A 213 -2.96 -12.45 17.09
C GLU A 213 -1.98 -13.30 17.92
#